data_AF-A0A158CDS8-F1
#
_entry.id   AF-A0A158CDS8-F1
#
_cell.length_a   1.000
_cell.length_b   1.000
_cell.length_c   1.000
_cell.angle_alpha   90.00
_cell.angle_beta   90.00
_cell.angle_gamma   90.00
#
_symmetry.space_group_name_H-M   'P 1'
#
loop_
_entity.id
_entity.type
_entity.pdbx_description
1 polymer ?
#
loop_
_entity_poly.entity_id
_entity_poly.type
_entity_poly.pdbx_seq_one_letter_code
_entity_poly.pdbx_strand_id
1 'polypeptide(L)'
;MEFEAFTAQELAAYLGGVPDVRALLGNPDDLEVAEVGDGNLNYVYFVTNAKARERSVVVKQAPPFLRLVGKAWPLSCQRMEHEVAALRRFGALCPQHVPKVYHADSKRFLMVMQHLASHRILRQGLIDGMTYPRLADHLSTYLAHTLFYGSDLFLAPDIKKQAASVAVNAELCKITEDLVFTFPFEDHPSNVYSPALPKAAIERLRTCEPLRIAAADMKWAFMNHAETLLHGDLHTGSIMVNEDETFVIDPEFAFYGPMGFDVGAVIANLLLAYFSRDWHGRIDGRDPVAYREWLLEQMMRIWTGFSTQFLELWRDHENRSKRRFIGGEAESGALTAYRAHFMRRLLADTLGFAGCKMIRRIVGMAKVAEITRIADADARARIEVRCLRCAEALLVGRASLGDIEQVALLARDIQRDTATM
;
A
#
# COMPACT_ATOMS: atom_id res chain seq x y z
N MET A 1 28.81 16.35 1.10
CA MET A 1 29.04 15.54 2.32
C MET A 1 28.66 14.12 1.97
N GLU A 2 29.53 13.15 2.26
CA GLU A 2 29.12 11.75 2.24
C GLU A 2 27.98 11.57 3.25
N PHE A 3 27.01 10.72 2.91
CA PHE A 3 25.92 10.41 3.83
C PHE A 3 26.46 9.57 4.99
N GLU A 4 26.25 10.03 6.21
CA GLU A 4 26.51 9.27 7.43
C GLU A 4 25.21 9.08 8.20
N ALA A 5 24.93 7.83 8.55
CA ALA A 5 23.82 7.50 9.45
C ALA A 5 24.16 8.02 10.85
N PHE A 6 23.17 8.59 11.53
CA PHE A 6 23.38 9.05 12.90
C PHE A 6 23.70 7.88 13.83
N THR A 7 24.71 8.05 14.69
CA THR A 7 24.82 7.25 15.90
C THR A 7 23.70 7.60 16.90
N ALA A 8 23.44 6.72 17.86
CA ALA A 8 22.46 6.96 18.91
C ALA A 8 22.71 8.30 19.65
N GLN A 9 23.97 8.59 19.99
CA GLN A 9 24.36 9.80 20.71
C GLN A 9 24.18 11.07 19.85
N GLU A 10 24.59 11.03 18.58
CA GLU A 10 24.42 12.16 17.67
C GLU A 10 22.95 12.44 17.39
N LEU A 11 22.12 11.40 17.25
CA LEU A 11 20.69 11.57 17.05
C LEU A 11 20.02 12.20 18.27
N ALA A 12 20.32 11.71 19.48
CA ALA A 12 19.79 12.30 20.71
C ALA A 12 20.17 13.78 20.84
N ALA A 13 21.44 14.13 20.60
CA ALA A 13 21.91 15.52 20.60
C ALA A 13 21.21 16.37 19.54
N TYR A 14 21.05 15.86 18.31
CA TYR A 14 20.34 16.54 17.23
C TYR A 14 18.88 16.84 17.61
N LEU A 15 18.15 15.85 18.12
CA LEU A 15 16.74 16.02 18.53
C LEU A 15 16.61 17.01 19.69
N GLY A 16 17.59 17.05 20.59
CA GLY A 16 17.70 18.06 21.64
C GLY A 16 17.85 19.51 21.15
N GLY A 17 18.41 19.68 19.94
CA GLY A 17 18.54 20.97 19.29
C GLY A 17 17.27 21.45 18.59
N VAL A 18 16.25 20.60 18.43
CA VAL A 18 14.98 20.93 17.78
C VAL A 18 13.93 21.26 18.85
N PRO A 19 13.50 22.53 19.01
CA PRO A 19 12.68 22.94 20.14
C PRO A 19 11.38 22.15 20.32
N ASP A 20 10.62 21.94 19.25
CA ASP A 20 9.34 21.21 19.31
C ASP A 20 9.53 19.72 19.65
N VAL A 21 10.61 19.11 19.16
CA VAL A 21 10.93 17.71 19.47
C VAL A 21 11.45 17.58 20.89
N ARG A 22 12.30 18.51 21.36
CA ARG A 22 12.75 18.58 22.75
C ARG A 22 11.58 18.75 23.72
N ALA A 23 10.59 19.56 23.37
CA ALA A 23 9.38 19.72 24.18
C ALA A 23 8.61 18.39 24.32
N LEU A 24 8.56 17.58 23.26
CA LEU A 24 7.94 16.25 23.27
C LEU A 24 8.77 15.23 24.08
N LEU A 25 10.07 15.17 23.84
CA LEU A 25 10.95 14.11 24.33
C LEU A 25 11.62 14.39 25.68
N GLY A 26 11.78 15.65 26.08
CA GLY A 26 12.49 16.04 27.31
C GLY A 26 14.00 16.20 27.11
N ASN A 27 14.79 15.84 28.14
CA ASN A 27 16.24 16.03 28.12
C ASN A 27 16.93 15.01 27.19
N PRO A 28 17.83 15.42 26.28
CA PRO A 28 18.56 14.52 25.39
C PRO A 28 19.34 13.40 26.10
N ASP A 29 19.89 13.68 27.29
CA ASP A 29 20.65 12.69 28.06
C ASP A 29 19.79 11.53 28.58
N ASP A 30 18.46 11.71 28.59
CA ASP A 30 17.49 10.70 29.02
C ASP A 30 16.92 9.90 27.83
N LEU A 31 17.43 10.09 26.60
CA LEU A 31 16.90 9.42 25.41
C LEU A 31 17.60 8.09 25.13
N GLU A 32 16.80 7.03 25.04
CA GLU A 32 17.18 5.73 24.49
C GLU A 32 16.87 5.74 22.98
N VAL A 33 17.90 5.50 22.16
CA VAL A 33 17.79 5.42 20.70
C VAL A 33 18.11 4.00 20.25
N ALA A 34 17.18 3.38 19.53
CA ALA A 34 17.36 2.07 18.92
C ALA A 34 17.06 2.15 17.42
N GLU A 35 17.98 1.69 16.57
CA GLU A 35 17.67 1.46 15.15
C GLU A 35 16.91 0.15 15.02
N VAL A 36 15.74 0.20 14.39
CA VAL A 36 14.78 -0.91 14.32
C VAL A 36 14.30 -1.19 12.90
N GLY A 37 14.86 -0.51 11.91
CA GLY A 37 14.42 -0.65 10.53
C GLY A 37 14.79 -2.03 9.97
N ASP A 38 13.78 -2.85 9.76
CA ASP A 38 13.80 -4.02 8.87
C ASP A 38 13.42 -3.64 7.43
N GLY A 39 13.13 -2.36 7.18
CA GLY A 39 12.62 -1.82 5.94
C GLY A 39 13.64 -1.76 4.79
N ASN A 40 13.10 -1.78 3.57
CA ASN A 40 13.90 -1.91 2.34
C ASN A 40 14.62 -0.62 1.92
N LEU A 41 14.18 0.57 2.37
CA LEU A 41 14.61 1.87 1.82
C LEU A 41 15.34 2.79 2.82
N ASN A 42 14.92 2.85 4.08
CA ASN A 42 15.33 3.91 5.02
C ASN A 42 15.85 3.36 6.36
N TYR A 43 16.60 4.17 7.10
CA TYR A 43 16.91 3.93 8.51
C TYR A 43 15.73 4.39 9.37
N VAL A 44 15.36 3.59 10.36
CA VAL A 44 14.24 3.88 11.26
C VAL A 44 14.74 3.74 12.69
N TYR A 45 14.62 4.80 13.48
CA TYR A 45 15.04 4.85 14.86
C TYR A 45 13.82 5.03 15.76
N PHE A 46 13.70 4.19 16.78
CA PHE A 46 12.82 4.43 17.92
C PHE A 46 13.59 5.25 18.94
N VAL A 47 13.02 6.40 19.32
CA VAL A 47 13.58 7.29 20.32
C VAL A 47 12.59 7.41 21.45
N THR A 48 12.99 6.98 22.64
CA THR A 48 12.12 6.92 23.84
C THR A 48 12.82 7.59 25.01
N ASN A 49 12.08 8.37 25.81
CA ASN A 49 12.63 8.87 27.07
C ASN A 49 12.65 7.76 28.13
N ALA A 50 13.83 7.47 28.69
CA ALA A 50 14.03 6.41 29.69
C ALA A 50 13.23 6.62 30.98
N LYS A 51 12.95 7.88 31.35
CA LYS A 51 12.20 8.27 32.56
C LYS A 51 10.69 8.39 32.31
N ALA A 52 10.26 8.42 31.04
CA ALA A 52 8.89 8.67 30.62
C ALA A 52 8.64 7.96 29.28
N ARG A 53 8.43 6.64 29.30
CA ARG A 53 8.41 5.81 28.08
C ARG A 53 7.28 6.15 27.11
N GLU A 54 6.22 6.81 27.59
CA GLU A 54 5.14 7.35 26.75
C GLU A 54 5.62 8.49 25.85
N ARG A 55 6.71 9.18 26.22
CA ARG A 55 7.35 10.20 25.40
C ARG A 55 8.31 9.52 24.43
N SER A 56 7.79 9.23 23.25
CA SER A 56 8.57 8.59 22.20
C SER A 56 8.20 9.10 20.82
N VAL A 57 9.16 9.00 19.90
CA VAL A 57 9.01 9.35 18.48
C VAL A 57 9.72 8.32 17.61
N VAL A 58 9.32 8.28 16.34
CA VAL A 58 10.06 7.59 15.30
C VAL A 58 10.85 8.63 14.51
N VAL A 59 12.11 8.34 14.25
CA VAL A 59 12.94 9.11 13.33
C VAL A 59 13.22 8.27 12.10
N LYS A 60 12.96 8.80 10.91
CA LYS A 60 13.34 8.18 9.65
C LYS A 60 14.41 9.00 8.94
N GLN A 61 15.37 8.32 8.33
CA GLN A 61 16.42 8.96 7.55
C GLN A 61 16.67 8.20 6.24
N ALA A 62 16.70 8.92 5.12
CA ALA A 62 16.89 8.33 3.79
C ALA A 62 18.38 8.32 3.38
N PRO A 63 19.01 7.14 3.18
CA PRO A 63 20.33 7.03 2.58
C PRO A 63 20.31 7.26 1.05
N PRO A 64 21.43 7.61 0.40
CA PRO A 64 21.51 7.85 -1.05
C PRO A 64 21.52 6.55 -1.89
N PHE A 65 20.96 5.47 -1.36
CA PHE A 65 20.88 4.15 -1.99
C PHE A 65 19.69 3.36 -1.44
N LEU A 66 19.27 2.32 -2.15
CA LEU A 66 18.26 1.37 -1.69
C LEU A 66 18.85 0.44 -0.63
N ARG A 67 18.38 0.51 0.62
CA ARG A 67 18.93 -0.26 1.76
C ARG A 67 18.94 -1.77 1.52
N LEU A 68 17.91 -2.33 0.87
CA LEU A 68 17.80 -3.76 0.55
C LEU A 68 18.95 -4.29 -0.32
N VAL A 69 19.50 -3.46 -1.21
CA VAL A 69 20.57 -3.84 -2.15
C VAL A 69 21.92 -3.24 -1.74
N GLY A 70 21.89 -2.16 -0.97
CA GLY A 70 23.06 -1.39 -0.58
C GLY A 70 23.53 -0.45 -1.69
N LYS A 71 24.80 -0.03 -1.60
CA LYS A 71 25.41 0.98 -2.49
C LYS A 71 25.38 0.64 -3.98
N ALA A 72 25.13 -0.63 -4.34
CA ALA A 72 25.00 -1.08 -5.72
C ALA A 72 23.74 -0.53 -6.42
N TRP A 73 22.77 0.00 -5.68
CA TRP A 73 21.57 0.62 -6.24
C TRP A 73 21.39 2.04 -5.67
N PRO A 74 21.95 3.07 -6.34
CA PRO A 74 21.76 4.47 -5.96
C PRO A 74 20.27 4.87 -5.99
N LEU A 75 19.86 5.66 -5.01
CA LEU A 75 18.47 6.13 -4.89
C LEU A 75 18.45 7.49 -4.20
N SER A 76 17.80 8.48 -4.81
CA SER A 76 17.76 9.85 -4.29
C SER A 76 17.17 9.93 -2.88
N CYS A 77 17.83 10.69 -2.01
CA CYS A 77 17.31 10.97 -0.66
C CYS A 77 16.07 11.89 -0.69
N GLN A 78 15.78 12.55 -1.81
CA GLN A 78 14.60 13.40 -1.97
C GLN A 78 13.28 12.64 -1.75
N ARG A 79 13.29 11.31 -1.82
CA ARG A 79 12.15 10.47 -1.40
C ARG A 79 11.65 10.78 0.01
N MET A 80 12.52 11.22 0.92
CA MET A 80 12.09 11.66 2.26
C MET A 80 11.22 12.92 2.20
N GLU A 81 11.50 13.85 1.27
CA GLU A 81 10.67 15.04 1.08
C GLU A 81 9.31 14.68 0.51
N HIS A 82 9.25 13.72 -0.41
CA HIS A 82 8.00 13.17 -0.93
C HIS A 82 7.18 12.49 0.18
N GLU A 83 7.81 11.66 1.02
CA GLU A 83 7.15 11.00 2.15
C GLU A 83 6.59 12.03 3.15
N VAL A 84 7.37 13.05 3.52
CA VAL A 84 6.93 14.12 4.43
C VAL A 84 5.76 14.91 3.83
N ALA A 85 5.84 15.29 2.55
CA ALA A 85 4.78 16.02 1.88
C ALA A 85 3.48 15.20 1.82
N ALA A 86 3.59 13.91 1.50
CA ALA A 86 2.47 12.99 1.44
C ALA A 86 1.85 12.75 2.83
N LEU A 87 2.65 12.46 3.86
CA LEU A 87 2.16 12.29 5.24
C LEU A 87 1.46 13.55 5.76
N ARG A 88 2.01 14.73 5.51
CA ARG A 88 1.35 16.00 5.89
C ARG A 88 0.04 16.20 5.13
N ARG A 89 0.00 15.90 3.84
CA ARG A 89 -1.23 16.00 3.02
C ARG A 89 -2.28 15.01 3.49
N PHE A 90 -1.94 13.74 3.64
CA PHE A 90 -2.87 12.71 4.08
C PHE A 90 -3.31 12.92 5.53
N GLY A 91 -2.42 13.34 6.43
CA GLY A 91 -2.75 13.69 7.80
C GLY A 91 -3.66 14.91 7.93
N ALA A 92 -3.62 15.85 6.99
CA ALA A 92 -4.61 16.94 6.92
C ALA A 92 -6.00 16.46 6.47
N LEU A 93 -6.07 15.38 5.68
CA LEU A 93 -7.32 14.82 5.16
C LEU A 93 -7.94 13.76 6.10
N CYS A 94 -7.10 13.00 6.80
CA CYS A 94 -7.49 11.86 7.61
C CYS A 94 -6.55 11.72 8.83
N PRO A 95 -6.54 12.69 9.77
CA PRO A 95 -5.60 12.72 10.90
C PRO A 95 -5.70 11.50 11.82
N GLN A 96 -6.86 10.83 11.85
CA GLN A 96 -7.09 9.64 12.66
C GLN A 96 -6.39 8.37 12.13
N HIS A 97 -5.91 8.37 10.88
CA HIS A 97 -5.31 7.20 10.23
C HIS A 97 -3.93 7.46 9.62
N VAL A 98 -3.30 8.59 9.95
CA VAL A 98 -1.97 8.96 9.46
C VAL A 98 -1.14 9.49 10.62
N PRO A 99 0.09 8.98 10.85
CA PRO A 99 0.90 9.43 11.96
C PRO A 99 1.29 10.89 11.79
N LYS A 100 1.26 11.64 12.90
CA LYS A 100 1.65 13.06 12.88
C LYS A 100 3.15 13.20 12.59
N VAL A 101 3.50 14.07 11.65
CA VAL A 101 4.88 14.53 11.42
C VAL A 101 5.16 15.71 12.35
N TYR A 102 6.13 15.56 13.25
CA TYR A 102 6.53 16.61 14.20
C TYR A 102 7.61 17.52 13.61
N HIS A 103 8.58 16.96 12.89
CA HIS A 103 9.70 17.70 12.33
C HIS A 103 10.18 17.06 11.02
N ALA A 104 10.76 17.87 10.14
CA ALA A 104 11.41 17.39 8.93
C ALA A 104 12.60 18.31 8.60
N ASP A 105 13.71 17.70 8.16
CA ASP A 105 14.95 18.39 7.82
C ASP A 105 15.44 17.91 6.45
N SER A 106 15.20 18.73 5.42
CA SER A 106 15.63 18.49 4.04
C SER A 106 17.15 18.38 3.89
N LYS A 107 17.95 19.07 4.71
CA LYS A 107 19.41 19.00 4.61
C LYS A 107 19.95 17.65 5.10
N ARG A 108 19.23 17.01 6.03
CA ARG A 108 19.57 15.71 6.61
C ARG A 108 18.76 14.56 6.00
N PHE A 109 17.79 14.85 5.14
CA PHE A 109 16.79 13.91 4.62
C PHE A 109 16.20 13.07 5.75
N LEU A 110 15.72 13.77 6.78
CA LEU A 110 15.24 13.19 8.03
C LEU A 110 13.85 13.69 8.37
N MET A 111 13.05 12.83 8.99
CA MET A 111 11.74 13.14 9.54
C MET A 111 11.63 12.61 10.97
N VAL A 112 10.92 13.35 11.82
CA VAL A 112 10.48 12.92 13.16
C VAL A 112 8.96 12.84 13.14
N MET A 113 8.40 11.69 13.53
CA MET A 113 6.96 11.40 13.48
C MET A 113 6.47 10.66 14.72
N GLN A 114 5.15 10.58 14.86
CA GLN A 114 4.45 9.85 15.92
C GLN A 114 4.93 8.39 16.00
N HIS A 115 5.24 7.96 17.22
CA HIS A 115 5.53 6.56 17.50
C HIS A 115 4.26 5.80 17.84
N LEU A 116 3.92 4.81 17.02
CA LEU A 116 2.75 3.95 17.19
C LEU A 116 3.10 2.74 18.05
N ALA A 117 3.55 2.97 19.28
CA ALA A 117 4.17 1.95 20.15
C ALA A 117 3.26 0.75 20.48
N SER A 118 1.94 0.95 20.52
CA SER A 118 0.93 -0.10 20.76
C SER A 118 0.50 -0.83 19.49
N HIS A 119 1.02 -0.45 18.32
CA HIS A 119 0.59 -0.97 17.03
C HIS A 119 1.61 -1.96 16.47
N ARG A 120 1.11 -2.84 15.62
CA ARG A 120 1.91 -3.80 14.87
C ARG A 120 1.65 -3.67 13.37
N ILE A 121 2.62 -4.04 12.56
CA ILE A 121 2.43 -4.11 11.11
C ILE A 121 1.32 -5.12 10.80
N LEU A 122 0.31 -4.69 10.03
CA LEU A 122 -0.87 -5.49 9.69
C LEU A 122 -0.46 -6.81 9.07
N ARG A 123 0.52 -6.83 8.16
CA ARG A 123 1.08 -8.06 7.56
C ARG A 123 1.42 -9.11 8.63
N GLN A 124 2.14 -8.73 9.68
CA GLN A 124 2.52 -9.66 10.75
C GLN A 124 1.29 -10.11 11.53
N GLY A 125 0.34 -9.20 11.78
CA GLY A 125 -0.95 -9.53 12.38
C GLY A 125 -1.76 -10.55 11.58
N LEU A 126 -1.79 -10.39 10.26
CA LEU A 126 -2.45 -11.33 9.36
C LEU A 126 -1.75 -12.69 9.40
N ILE A 127 -0.41 -12.74 9.35
CA ILE A 127 0.36 -13.99 9.50
C ILE A 127 -0.03 -14.73 10.77
N ASP A 128 -0.13 -14.04 11.91
CA ASP A 128 -0.48 -14.63 13.21
C ASP A 128 -1.98 -14.99 13.36
N GLY A 129 -2.79 -14.75 12.32
CA GLY A 129 -4.22 -15.05 12.33
C GLY A 129 -5.02 -14.13 13.25
N MET A 130 -4.58 -12.89 13.45
CA MET A 130 -5.31 -11.89 14.24
C MET A 130 -6.39 -11.21 13.40
N THR A 131 -7.53 -10.94 14.04
CA THR A 131 -8.64 -10.18 13.45
C THR A 131 -8.66 -8.76 13.99
N TYR A 132 -9.03 -7.80 13.16
CA TYR A 132 -9.06 -6.38 13.48
C TYR A 132 -10.46 -5.82 13.18
N PRO A 133 -11.34 -5.67 14.19
CA PRO A 133 -12.75 -5.34 13.97
C PRO A 133 -12.99 -4.02 13.23
N ARG A 134 -12.08 -3.05 13.42
CA ARG A 134 -12.16 -1.69 12.85
C ARG A 134 -11.46 -1.55 11.50
N LEU A 135 -10.76 -2.59 11.02
CA LEU A 135 -9.88 -2.50 9.86
C LEU A 135 -10.59 -1.99 8.61
N ALA A 136 -11.73 -2.59 8.26
CA ALA A 136 -12.45 -2.22 7.05
C ALA A 136 -12.98 -0.80 7.09
N ASP A 137 -13.55 -0.39 8.22
CA ASP A 137 -14.13 0.94 8.38
C ASP A 137 -13.02 2.01 8.32
N HIS A 138 -11.88 1.77 8.96
CA HIS A 138 -10.76 2.72 8.97
C HIS A 138 -10.07 2.86 7.61
N LEU A 139 -9.78 1.74 6.94
CA LEU A 139 -9.14 1.78 5.62
C LEU A 139 -10.08 2.34 4.55
N SER A 140 -11.38 2.04 4.61
CA SER A 140 -12.35 2.64 3.69
C SER A 140 -12.44 4.16 3.86
N THR A 141 -12.43 4.66 5.10
CA THR A 141 -12.38 6.10 5.37
C THR A 141 -11.10 6.74 4.86
N TYR A 142 -9.93 6.14 5.15
CA TYR A 142 -8.65 6.62 4.63
C TYR A 142 -8.67 6.73 3.10
N LEU A 143 -9.00 5.64 2.40
CA LEU A 143 -9.03 5.58 0.94
C LEU A 143 -10.01 6.59 0.34
N ALA A 144 -11.22 6.71 0.92
CA ALA A 144 -12.22 7.64 0.40
C ALA A 144 -11.73 9.08 0.50
N HIS A 145 -11.17 9.48 1.64
CA HIS A 145 -10.71 10.85 1.86
C HIS A 145 -9.47 11.18 1.02
N THR A 146 -8.45 10.32 1.04
CA THR A 146 -7.18 10.62 0.36
C THR A 146 -7.34 10.60 -1.16
N LEU A 147 -8.12 9.66 -1.70
CA LEU A 147 -8.33 9.56 -3.14
C LEU A 147 -9.30 10.63 -3.68
N PHE A 148 -10.35 10.98 -2.94
CA PHE A 148 -11.33 11.98 -3.37
C PHE A 148 -10.76 13.40 -3.35
N TYR A 149 -10.23 13.85 -2.20
CA TYR A 149 -9.81 15.25 -2.00
C TYR A 149 -8.52 15.62 -2.74
N GLY A 150 -7.81 14.65 -3.31
CA GLY A 150 -6.68 14.87 -4.22
C GLY A 150 -7.06 14.95 -5.70
N SER A 151 -8.32 14.67 -6.06
CA SER A 151 -8.75 14.51 -7.45
C SER A 151 -9.39 15.76 -8.06
N ASP A 152 -9.52 15.76 -9.39
CA ASP A 152 -10.26 16.79 -10.16
C ASP A 152 -11.78 16.80 -9.87
N LEU A 153 -12.31 15.82 -9.10
CA LEU A 153 -13.69 15.86 -8.61
C LEU A 153 -13.89 16.86 -7.46
N PHE A 154 -12.80 17.27 -6.81
CA PHE A 154 -12.81 18.20 -5.68
C PHE A 154 -11.93 19.42 -5.90
N LEU A 155 -10.69 19.21 -6.37
CA LEU A 155 -9.74 20.29 -6.60
C LEU A 155 -10.07 21.05 -7.88
N ALA A 156 -9.80 22.36 -7.87
CA ALA A 156 -9.80 23.14 -9.09
C ALA A 156 -8.69 22.65 -10.05
N PRO A 157 -8.92 22.64 -11.38
CA PRO A 157 -7.98 22.04 -12.34
C PRO A 157 -6.58 22.67 -12.37
N ASP A 158 -6.43 23.95 -12.03
CA ASP A 158 -5.16 24.65 -11.91
C ASP A 158 -4.42 24.25 -10.64
N ILE A 159 -5.12 24.19 -9.51
CA ILE A 159 -4.58 23.75 -8.21
C ILE A 159 -4.07 22.31 -8.30
N LYS A 160 -4.84 21.42 -8.92
CA LYS A 160 -4.43 20.02 -9.11
C LYS A 160 -3.22 19.90 -10.03
N LYS A 161 -3.14 20.68 -11.12
CA LYS A 161 -1.96 20.69 -12.02
C LYS A 161 -0.70 21.15 -11.29
N GLN A 162 -0.81 22.18 -10.46
CA GLN A 162 0.31 22.64 -9.64
C GLN A 162 0.74 21.56 -8.63
N ALA A 163 -0.23 20.92 -7.96
CA ALA A 163 0.06 19.83 -7.02
C ALA A 163 0.73 18.63 -7.71
N ALA A 164 0.26 18.25 -8.90
CA ALA A 164 0.85 17.19 -9.70
C ALA A 164 2.30 17.50 -10.13
N SER A 165 2.58 18.76 -10.50
CA SER A 165 3.93 19.20 -10.86
C SER A 165 4.92 19.07 -9.70
N VAL A 166 4.50 19.40 -8.47
CA VAL A 166 5.35 19.31 -7.27
C VAL A 166 5.52 17.86 -6.79
N ALA A 167 4.56 16.99 -7.08
CA ALA A 167 4.57 15.59 -6.66
C ALA A 167 5.23 14.63 -7.68
N VAL A 168 6.01 15.14 -8.63
CA VAL A 168 6.77 14.31 -9.56
C VAL A 168 7.82 13.50 -8.80
N ASN A 169 7.75 12.18 -8.88
CA ASN A 169 8.60 11.25 -8.13
C ASN A 169 9.21 10.18 -9.06
N ALA A 170 10.00 10.63 -10.04
CA ALA A 170 10.39 9.83 -11.20
C ALA A 170 11.16 8.54 -10.85
N GLU A 171 12.09 8.58 -9.89
CA GLU A 171 12.90 7.40 -9.52
C GLU A 171 12.06 6.29 -8.88
N LEU A 172 11.13 6.66 -7.99
CA LEU A 172 10.27 5.71 -7.28
C LEU A 172 9.16 5.19 -8.20
N CYS A 173 8.63 6.04 -9.09
CA CYS A 173 7.76 5.60 -10.18
C CYS A 173 8.47 4.58 -11.07
N LYS A 174 9.72 4.84 -11.48
CA LYS A 174 10.51 3.92 -12.29
C LYS A 174 10.71 2.56 -11.62
N ILE A 175 11.00 2.53 -10.32
CA ILE A 175 11.08 1.28 -9.55
C ILE A 175 9.77 0.50 -9.67
N THR A 176 8.63 1.18 -9.59
CA THR A 176 7.32 0.54 -9.72
C THR A 176 7.04 0.07 -11.15
N GLU A 177 7.31 0.90 -12.16
CA GLU A 177 7.21 0.58 -13.59
C GLU A 177 7.99 -0.70 -13.94
N ASP A 178 9.19 -0.82 -13.41
CA ASP A 178 10.08 -1.93 -13.65
C ASP A 178 9.65 -3.17 -12.83
N LEU A 179 9.54 -3.05 -11.50
CA LEU A 179 9.34 -4.19 -10.60
C LEU A 179 7.90 -4.72 -10.53
N VAL A 180 6.89 -3.91 -10.89
CA VAL A 180 5.48 -4.33 -10.87
C VAL A 180 5.00 -4.71 -12.27
N PHE A 181 5.37 -3.92 -13.28
CA PHE A 181 4.72 -4.00 -14.59
C PHE A 181 5.58 -4.55 -15.71
N THR A 182 6.90 -4.67 -15.51
CA THR A 182 7.83 -5.09 -16.58
C THR A 182 8.54 -6.39 -16.23
N PHE A 183 9.41 -6.36 -15.22
CA PHE A 183 10.30 -7.47 -14.89
C PHE A 183 9.56 -8.78 -14.58
N PRO A 184 8.43 -8.80 -13.84
CA PRO A 184 7.68 -10.04 -13.59
C PRO A 184 7.19 -10.78 -14.85
N PHE A 185 7.18 -10.11 -16.01
CA PHE A 185 6.67 -10.62 -17.29
C PHE A 185 7.78 -10.95 -18.32
N GLU A 186 9.05 -10.95 -17.89
CA GLU A 186 10.21 -11.28 -18.72
C GLU A 186 11.21 -12.18 -17.98
N ASP A 187 12.32 -12.51 -18.64
CA ASP A 187 13.46 -13.20 -18.03
C ASP A 187 14.47 -12.21 -17.47
N HIS A 188 14.06 -11.51 -16.40
CA HIS A 188 14.87 -10.50 -15.75
C HIS A 188 15.67 -11.07 -14.56
N PRO A 189 16.96 -10.71 -14.39
CA PRO A 189 17.80 -11.22 -13.30
C PRO A 189 17.33 -10.88 -11.87
N SER A 190 16.51 -9.84 -11.71
CA SER A 190 15.95 -9.48 -10.39
C SER A 190 14.79 -10.37 -9.95
N ASN A 191 14.22 -11.15 -10.86
CA ASN A 191 13.15 -12.06 -10.52
C ASN A 191 13.70 -13.26 -9.76
N VAL A 192 12.99 -13.67 -8.70
CA VAL A 192 13.41 -14.75 -7.82
C VAL A 192 12.23 -15.67 -7.63
N TYR A 193 12.36 -16.94 -8.01
CA TYR A 193 11.29 -17.93 -7.89
C TYR A 193 11.74 -19.12 -7.06
N SER A 194 10.79 -19.76 -6.37
CA SER A 194 11.03 -21.06 -5.74
C SER A 194 11.35 -22.09 -6.84
N PRO A 195 12.37 -22.96 -6.69
CA PRO A 195 12.61 -24.06 -7.64
C PRO A 195 11.41 -25.01 -7.79
N ALA A 196 10.55 -25.09 -6.77
CA ALA A 196 9.33 -25.89 -6.78
C ALA A 196 8.17 -25.23 -7.55
N LEU A 197 8.26 -23.93 -7.89
CA LEU A 197 7.23 -23.26 -8.69
C LEU A 197 7.25 -23.85 -10.11
N PRO A 198 6.11 -24.35 -10.64
CA PRO A 198 6.09 -24.95 -11.96
C PRO A 198 6.59 -24.01 -13.05
N LYS A 199 7.57 -24.46 -13.86
CA LYS A 199 8.11 -23.67 -14.98
C LYS A 199 7.03 -23.17 -15.92
N ALA A 200 5.98 -23.97 -16.16
CA ALA A 200 4.85 -23.59 -16.99
C ALA A 200 4.08 -22.36 -16.45
N ALA A 201 4.02 -22.17 -15.13
CA ALA A 201 3.38 -20.99 -14.53
C ALA A 201 4.21 -19.73 -14.79
N ILE A 202 5.55 -19.83 -14.73
CA ILE A 202 6.47 -18.73 -15.05
C ILE A 202 6.40 -18.40 -16.55
N GLU A 203 6.49 -19.41 -17.41
CA GLU A 203 6.43 -19.23 -18.87
C GLU A 203 5.09 -18.65 -19.32
N ARG A 204 3.98 -18.97 -18.63
CA ARG A 204 2.67 -18.38 -18.92
C ARG A 204 2.68 -16.86 -18.75
N LEU A 205 3.34 -16.31 -17.73
CA LEU A 205 3.46 -14.86 -17.55
C LEU A 205 4.15 -14.17 -18.73
N ARG A 206 5.09 -14.89 -19.37
CA ARG A 206 5.92 -14.40 -20.47
C ARG A 206 5.29 -14.59 -21.84
N THR A 207 4.39 -15.56 -22.00
CA THR A 207 3.91 -16.01 -23.32
C THR A 207 2.41 -15.85 -23.52
N CYS A 208 1.61 -15.75 -22.45
CA CYS A 208 0.17 -15.62 -22.57
C CYS A 208 -0.22 -14.21 -23.03
N GLU A 209 -0.65 -14.08 -24.29
CA GLU A 209 -0.94 -12.78 -24.92
C GLU A 209 -2.00 -11.95 -24.16
N PRO A 210 -3.17 -12.49 -23.76
CA PRO A 210 -4.16 -11.69 -23.02
C PRO A 210 -3.62 -11.14 -21.70
N LEU A 211 -2.79 -11.93 -21.00
CA LEU A 211 -2.16 -11.52 -19.75
C LEU A 211 -1.14 -10.39 -19.97
N ARG A 212 -0.29 -10.50 -21.01
CA ARG A 212 0.69 -9.46 -21.34
C ARG A 212 0.02 -8.15 -21.75
N ILE A 213 -1.05 -8.22 -22.56
CA ILE A 213 -1.82 -7.04 -22.96
C ILE A 213 -2.42 -6.36 -21.72
N ALA A 214 -3.07 -7.14 -20.85
CA ALA A 214 -3.67 -6.60 -19.64
C ALA A 214 -2.62 -5.97 -18.70
N ALA A 215 -1.43 -6.57 -18.54
CA ALA A 215 -0.33 -5.98 -17.78
C ALA A 215 0.17 -4.66 -18.40
N ALA A 216 0.26 -4.60 -19.74
CA ALA A 216 0.65 -3.39 -20.46
C ALA A 216 -0.38 -2.26 -20.29
N ASP A 217 -1.69 -2.57 -20.30
CA ASP A 217 -2.74 -1.59 -20.02
C ASP A 217 -2.57 -0.97 -18.62
N MET A 218 -2.26 -1.80 -17.62
CA MET A 218 -2.04 -1.31 -16.24
C MET A 218 -0.78 -0.48 -16.13
N LYS A 219 0.30 -0.85 -16.83
CA LYS A 219 1.51 -0.01 -16.95
C LYS A 219 1.18 1.34 -17.58
N TRP A 220 0.44 1.34 -18.69
CA TRP A 220 0.03 2.55 -19.38
C TRP A 220 -0.77 3.48 -18.47
N ALA A 221 -1.76 2.93 -17.75
CA ALA A 221 -2.56 3.67 -16.78
C ALA A 221 -1.69 4.27 -15.67
N PHE A 222 -0.77 3.49 -15.08
CA PHE A 222 0.15 3.98 -14.05
C PHE A 222 0.99 5.18 -14.54
N MET A 223 1.52 5.10 -15.77
CA MET A 223 2.39 6.14 -16.33
C MET A 223 1.64 7.40 -16.79
N ASN A 224 0.35 7.31 -17.11
CA ASN A 224 -0.36 8.39 -17.81
C ASN A 224 -1.60 8.92 -17.09
N HIS A 225 -2.21 8.15 -16.17
CA HIS A 225 -3.45 8.56 -15.50
C HIS A 225 -3.16 9.26 -14.18
N ALA A 226 -2.92 10.56 -14.21
CA ALA A 226 -2.73 11.38 -13.02
C ALA A 226 -4.08 11.70 -12.34
N GLU A 227 -4.75 10.74 -11.69
CA GLU A 227 -6.11 10.94 -11.16
C GLU A 227 -6.14 11.61 -9.78
N THR A 228 -5.25 11.22 -8.87
CA THR A 228 -5.16 11.78 -7.51
C THR A 228 -3.77 11.54 -6.93
N LEU A 229 -3.44 12.17 -5.80
CA LEU A 229 -2.21 11.90 -5.07
C LEU A 229 -2.32 10.52 -4.39
N LEU A 230 -1.55 9.56 -4.87
CA LEU A 230 -1.49 8.21 -4.31
C LEU A 230 -0.54 8.13 -3.13
N HIS A 231 -0.74 7.14 -2.28
CA HIS A 231 0.30 6.62 -1.40
C HIS A 231 1.41 5.93 -2.22
N GLY A 232 1.05 5.15 -3.23
CA GLY A 232 2.01 4.54 -4.17
C GLY A 232 2.66 3.22 -3.70
N ASP A 233 2.43 2.76 -2.47
CA ASP A 233 2.82 1.40 -2.03
C ASP A 233 1.98 0.91 -0.83
N LEU A 234 0.65 1.08 -0.92
CA LEU A 234 -0.30 0.78 0.16
C LEU A 234 -0.57 -0.72 0.34
N HIS A 235 0.46 -1.49 0.69
CA HIS A 235 0.35 -2.90 1.03
C HIS A 235 0.18 -3.11 2.55
N THR A 236 -0.13 -4.33 2.99
CA THR A 236 -0.30 -4.67 4.42
C THR A 236 0.96 -4.46 5.29
N GLY A 237 2.13 -4.26 4.66
CA GLY A 237 3.36 -3.83 5.34
C GLY A 237 3.45 -2.32 5.62
N SER A 238 2.58 -1.51 5.01
CA SER A 238 2.54 -0.03 5.12
C SER A 238 1.35 0.41 5.97
N ILE A 239 0.83 -0.53 6.78
CA ILE A 239 -0.34 -0.33 7.64
C ILE A 239 0.02 -0.89 9.01
N MET A 240 -0.15 -0.06 10.04
CA MET A 240 0.00 -0.43 11.44
C MET A 240 -1.37 -0.46 12.11
N VAL A 241 -1.62 -1.48 12.92
CA VAL A 241 -2.92 -1.76 13.54
C VAL A 241 -2.79 -2.15 15.00
N ASN A 242 -3.82 -1.86 15.77
CA ASN A 242 -4.17 -2.56 17.01
C ASN A 242 -5.67 -2.92 16.96
N GLU A 243 -6.28 -3.33 18.07
CA GLU A 243 -7.70 -3.73 18.09
C GLU A 243 -8.66 -2.57 17.72
N ASP A 244 -8.27 -1.34 18.04
CA ASP A 244 -9.11 -0.15 17.98
C ASP A 244 -8.72 0.82 16.85
N GLU A 245 -7.46 0.81 16.41
CA GLU A 245 -6.85 1.85 15.58
C GLU A 245 -6.12 1.26 14.35
N THR A 246 -6.12 2.06 13.27
CA THR A 246 -5.43 1.74 12.01
C THR A 246 -4.72 2.98 11.51
N PHE A 247 -3.43 2.85 11.21
CA PHE A 247 -2.59 3.92 10.67
C PHE A 247 -1.91 3.45 9.38
N VAL A 248 -1.88 4.35 8.39
CA VAL A 248 -1.16 4.18 7.13
C VAL A 248 0.15 4.94 7.22
N ILE A 249 1.26 4.28 6.85
CA ILE A 249 2.63 4.77 6.98
C ILE A 249 3.36 4.62 5.64
N ASP A 250 4.52 5.28 5.49
CA ASP A 250 5.46 5.05 4.38
C ASP A 250 4.97 5.44 2.97
N PRO A 251 4.32 6.61 2.77
CA PRO A 251 3.93 7.07 1.43
C PRO A 251 5.11 7.68 0.63
N GLU A 252 6.29 7.06 0.66
CA GLU A 252 7.48 7.57 -0.05
C GLU A 252 7.39 7.42 -1.57
N PHE A 253 6.52 6.53 -2.04
CA PHE A 253 6.17 6.35 -3.46
C PHE A 253 5.05 7.29 -3.92
N ALA A 254 4.66 8.27 -3.11
CA ALA A 254 3.56 9.16 -3.46
C ALA A 254 3.84 9.96 -4.74
N PHE A 255 2.87 9.96 -5.65
CA PHE A 255 2.82 10.74 -6.87
C PHE A 255 1.37 10.86 -7.34
N TYR A 256 1.10 11.70 -8.34
CA TYR A 256 -0.23 11.74 -8.96
C TYR A 256 -0.41 10.60 -9.95
N GLY A 257 -1.27 9.64 -9.62
CA GLY A 257 -1.49 8.40 -10.38
C GLY A 257 -2.93 7.89 -10.30
N PRO A 258 -3.20 6.67 -10.81
CA PRO A 258 -4.55 6.11 -10.88
C PRO A 258 -5.03 5.60 -9.52
N MET A 259 -6.25 5.98 -9.14
CA MET A 259 -6.85 5.69 -7.82
C MET A 259 -6.85 4.19 -7.50
N GLY A 260 -7.13 3.36 -8.51
CA GLY A 260 -7.19 1.90 -8.36
C GLY A 260 -5.86 1.27 -7.93
N PHE A 261 -4.73 1.97 -8.07
CA PHE A 261 -3.43 1.43 -7.70
C PHE A 261 -3.28 1.23 -6.18
N ASP A 262 -3.77 2.16 -5.36
CA ASP A 262 -3.73 2.05 -3.90
C ASP A 262 -4.77 1.04 -3.40
N VAL A 263 -6.01 1.12 -3.90
CA VAL A 263 -7.08 0.17 -3.53
C VAL A 263 -6.68 -1.26 -3.92
N GLY A 264 -6.11 -1.43 -5.11
CA GLY A 264 -5.64 -2.72 -5.62
C GLY A 264 -4.49 -3.28 -4.80
N ALA A 265 -3.63 -2.43 -4.21
CA ALA A 265 -2.58 -2.87 -3.30
C ALA A 265 -3.13 -3.52 -2.04
N VAL A 266 -4.17 -2.92 -1.44
CA VAL A 266 -4.85 -3.47 -0.27
C VAL A 266 -5.50 -4.82 -0.61
N ILE A 267 -6.32 -4.84 -1.67
CA ILE A 267 -7.04 -6.06 -2.10
C ILE A 267 -6.07 -7.19 -2.45
N ALA A 268 -5.01 -6.91 -3.22
CA ALA A 268 -3.99 -7.91 -3.55
C ALA A 268 -3.37 -8.55 -2.32
N ASN A 269 -3.01 -7.75 -1.31
CA ASN A 269 -2.34 -8.27 -0.11
C ASN A 269 -3.31 -9.04 0.80
N LEU A 270 -4.59 -8.68 0.85
CA LEU A 270 -5.61 -9.48 1.54
C LEU A 270 -5.83 -10.83 0.84
N LEU A 271 -5.84 -10.87 -0.49
CA LEU A 271 -5.93 -12.12 -1.26
C LEU A 271 -4.68 -13.00 -1.11
N LEU A 272 -3.47 -12.41 -1.10
CA LEU A 272 -2.25 -13.15 -0.79
C LEU A 272 -2.30 -13.76 0.63
N ALA A 273 -2.78 -12.99 1.61
CA ALA A 273 -3.00 -13.49 2.97
C ALA A 273 -4.05 -14.61 3.01
N TYR A 274 -5.12 -14.51 2.22
CA TYR A 274 -6.18 -15.51 2.10
C TYR A 274 -5.64 -16.85 1.60
N PHE A 275 -4.93 -16.86 0.46
CA PHE A 275 -4.39 -18.10 -0.10
C PHE A 275 -3.29 -18.71 0.76
N SER A 276 -2.55 -17.90 1.53
CA SER A 276 -1.53 -18.40 2.46
C SER A 276 -2.11 -19.15 3.67
N ARG A 277 -3.40 -18.97 4.00
CA ARG A 277 -3.99 -19.52 5.24
C ARG A 277 -4.04 -21.03 5.30
N ASP A 278 -4.07 -21.70 4.15
CA ASP A 278 -4.00 -23.16 4.09
C ASP A 278 -2.78 -23.72 4.82
N TRP A 279 -1.67 -22.98 4.82
CA TRP A 279 -0.46 -23.40 5.51
C TRP A 279 -0.47 -23.01 6.98
N HIS A 280 -0.62 -21.71 7.27
CA HIS A 280 -0.52 -21.18 8.64
C HIS A 280 -1.58 -21.78 9.57
N GLY A 281 -2.82 -21.98 9.09
CA GLY A 281 -3.89 -22.59 9.92
C GLY A 281 -3.63 -24.06 10.26
N ARG A 282 -2.99 -24.83 9.37
CA ARG A 282 -2.63 -26.24 9.61
C ARG A 282 -1.55 -26.39 10.68
N ILE A 283 -0.60 -25.47 10.71
CA ILE A 283 0.51 -25.50 11.69
C ILE A 283 0.00 -25.14 13.09
N ASP A 284 -0.91 -24.16 13.19
CA ASP A 284 -1.37 -23.63 14.47
C ASP A 284 -2.60 -24.35 15.04
N GLY A 285 -3.11 -25.40 14.37
CA GLY A 285 -4.28 -26.18 14.80
C GLY A 285 -5.61 -25.40 14.76
N ARG A 286 -5.65 -24.23 14.11
CA ARG A 286 -6.84 -23.38 13.97
C ARG A 286 -7.61 -23.72 12.70
N ASP A 287 -8.92 -23.48 12.68
CA ASP A 287 -9.71 -23.63 11.46
C ASP A 287 -9.31 -22.56 10.41
N PRO A 288 -8.70 -22.95 9.27
CA PRO A 288 -8.32 -22.01 8.22
C PRO A 288 -9.54 -21.43 7.48
N VAL A 289 -10.72 -22.05 7.57
CA VAL A 289 -11.94 -21.58 6.88
C VAL A 289 -12.45 -20.29 7.50
N ALA A 290 -12.70 -20.25 8.82
CA ALA A 290 -13.23 -19.07 9.49
C ALA A 290 -12.39 -17.80 9.24
N TYR A 291 -11.06 -17.90 9.35
CA TYR A 291 -10.18 -16.75 9.13
C TYR A 291 -10.10 -16.33 7.66
N ARG A 292 -10.16 -17.28 6.72
CA ARG A 292 -10.26 -16.98 5.29
C ARG A 292 -11.52 -16.22 4.95
N GLU A 293 -12.66 -16.64 5.51
CA GLU A 293 -13.92 -15.93 5.32
C GLU A 293 -13.86 -14.52 5.93
N TRP A 294 -13.22 -14.35 7.09
CA TRP A 294 -12.95 -13.02 7.64
C TRP A 294 -12.12 -12.14 6.69
N LEU A 295 -11.06 -12.68 6.07
CA LEU A 295 -10.25 -11.92 5.09
C LEU A 295 -11.07 -11.48 3.87
N LEU A 296 -11.93 -12.35 3.34
CA LEU A 296 -12.84 -11.99 2.24
C LEU A 296 -13.87 -10.96 2.68
N GLU A 297 -14.42 -11.09 3.90
CA GLU A 297 -15.32 -10.09 4.48
C GLU A 297 -14.65 -8.72 4.59
N GLN A 298 -13.40 -8.66 5.10
CA GLN A 298 -12.66 -7.40 5.17
C GLN A 298 -12.43 -6.80 3.80
N MET A 299 -12.04 -7.60 2.80
CA MET A 299 -11.86 -7.14 1.42
C MET A 299 -13.15 -6.51 0.86
N MET A 300 -14.29 -7.21 1.01
CA MET A 300 -15.58 -6.72 0.54
C MET A 300 -16.00 -5.44 1.29
N ARG A 301 -15.87 -5.42 2.62
CA ARG A 301 -16.23 -4.26 3.45
C ARG A 301 -15.34 -3.04 3.16
N ILE A 302 -14.04 -3.22 2.91
CA ILE A 302 -13.14 -2.13 2.52
C ILE A 302 -13.61 -1.51 1.21
N TRP A 303 -13.85 -2.32 0.18
CA TRP A 303 -14.31 -1.81 -1.13
C TRP A 303 -15.68 -1.12 -1.02
N THR A 304 -16.66 -1.77 -0.40
CA THR A 304 -18.02 -1.25 -0.30
C THR A 304 -18.08 0.01 0.57
N GLY A 305 -17.33 0.04 1.68
CA GLY A 305 -17.18 1.23 2.52
C GLY A 305 -16.51 2.37 1.78
N PHE A 306 -15.44 2.08 1.02
CA PHE A 306 -14.72 3.06 0.21
C PHE A 306 -15.64 3.66 -0.85
N SER A 307 -16.31 2.81 -1.64
CA SER A 307 -17.22 3.22 -2.70
C SER A 307 -18.36 4.09 -2.16
N THR A 308 -18.95 3.70 -1.03
CA THR A 308 -20.05 4.44 -0.39
C THR A 308 -19.58 5.82 0.06
N GLN A 309 -18.51 5.88 0.88
CA GLN A 309 -17.98 7.14 1.40
C GLN A 309 -17.47 8.05 0.28
N PHE A 310 -16.80 7.53 -0.75
CA PHE A 310 -16.32 8.32 -1.89
C PHE A 310 -17.48 8.99 -2.64
N LEU A 311 -18.58 8.25 -2.86
CA LEU A 311 -19.78 8.79 -3.52
C LEU A 311 -20.50 9.82 -2.63
N GLU A 312 -20.51 9.64 -1.32
CA GLU A 312 -21.04 10.62 -0.36
C GLU A 312 -20.21 11.91 -0.39
N LEU A 313 -18.89 11.82 -0.31
CA LEU A 313 -17.98 12.98 -0.43
C LEU A 313 -18.20 13.73 -1.74
N TRP A 314 -18.39 13.02 -2.85
CA TRP A 314 -18.71 13.61 -4.15
C TRP A 314 -20.06 14.36 -4.11
N ARG A 315 -21.13 13.71 -3.64
CA ARG A 315 -22.46 14.35 -3.54
C ARG A 315 -22.42 15.59 -2.65
N ASP A 316 -21.76 15.49 -1.51
CA ASP A 316 -21.61 16.58 -0.55
C ASP A 316 -20.86 17.77 -1.15
N HIS A 317 -19.76 17.51 -1.87
CA HIS A 317 -19.00 18.56 -2.53
C HIS A 317 -19.84 19.31 -3.57
N GLU A 318 -20.54 18.60 -4.47
CA GLU A 318 -21.38 19.24 -5.49
C GLU A 318 -22.57 19.99 -4.88
N ASN A 319 -23.14 19.46 -3.79
CA ASN A 319 -24.22 20.10 -3.06
C ASN A 319 -23.78 21.41 -2.39
N ARG A 320 -22.56 21.47 -1.86
CA ARG A 320 -22.00 22.68 -1.25
C ARG A 320 -21.50 23.69 -2.29
N SER A 321 -20.76 23.23 -3.29
CA SER A 321 -20.17 24.09 -4.32
C SER A 321 -21.19 24.60 -5.35
N LYS A 322 -22.36 23.94 -5.44
CA LYS A 322 -23.36 24.16 -6.49
C LYS A 322 -22.76 24.00 -7.89
N ARG A 323 -21.69 23.23 -8.05
CA ARG A 323 -21.06 22.87 -9.32
C ARG A 323 -21.08 21.36 -9.46
N ARG A 324 -21.53 20.87 -10.61
CA ARG A 324 -21.69 19.44 -10.89
C ARG A 324 -20.66 19.05 -11.95
N PHE A 325 -20.03 17.91 -11.78
CA PHE A 325 -18.93 17.47 -12.63
C PHE A 325 -19.34 17.40 -14.10
N ILE A 326 -20.54 16.90 -14.38
CA ILE A 326 -21.10 16.81 -15.75
C ILE A 326 -22.09 17.93 -16.09
N GLY A 327 -22.18 18.98 -15.26
CA GLY A 327 -23.21 20.02 -15.37
C GLY A 327 -24.63 19.52 -15.03
N GLY A 328 -25.64 20.34 -15.37
CA GLY A 328 -27.05 19.99 -15.19
C GLY A 328 -27.61 20.15 -13.78
N GLU A 329 -28.82 19.62 -13.57
CA GLU A 329 -29.55 19.67 -12.30
C GLU A 329 -28.95 18.74 -11.23
N ALA A 330 -29.19 19.07 -9.95
CA ALA A 330 -28.55 18.43 -8.80
C ALA A 330 -28.84 16.91 -8.66
N GLU A 331 -29.95 16.42 -9.24
CA GLU A 331 -30.39 15.04 -9.11
C GLU A 331 -30.90 14.47 -10.45
N SER A 332 -30.15 14.72 -11.53
CA SER A 332 -30.49 14.11 -12.82
C SER A 332 -30.12 12.62 -12.86
N GLY A 333 -30.92 11.82 -13.58
CA GLY A 333 -30.60 10.41 -13.85
C GLY A 333 -29.23 10.21 -14.50
N ALA A 334 -28.77 11.18 -15.31
CA ALA A 334 -27.46 11.16 -15.94
C ALA A 334 -26.31 11.25 -14.92
N LEU A 335 -26.44 12.10 -13.89
CA LEU A 335 -25.42 12.25 -12.85
C LEU A 335 -25.28 10.97 -12.01
N THR A 336 -26.40 10.36 -11.64
CA THR A 336 -26.43 9.07 -10.94
C THR A 336 -25.82 7.96 -11.80
N ALA A 337 -26.17 7.89 -13.08
CA ALA A 337 -25.61 6.92 -14.00
C ALA A 337 -24.09 7.09 -14.20
N TYR A 338 -23.60 8.33 -14.29
CA TYR A 338 -22.19 8.62 -14.44
C TYR A 338 -21.37 8.21 -13.22
N ARG A 339 -21.85 8.51 -12.00
CA ARG A 339 -21.21 8.06 -10.75
C ARG A 339 -21.10 6.54 -10.69
N ALA A 340 -22.17 5.82 -11.05
CA ALA A 340 -22.16 4.36 -11.10
C ALA A 340 -21.17 3.84 -12.16
N HIS A 341 -21.11 4.49 -13.33
CA HIS A 341 -20.13 4.16 -14.37
C HIS A 341 -18.68 4.40 -13.91
N PHE A 342 -18.42 5.54 -13.24
CA PHE A 342 -17.12 5.86 -12.67
C PHE A 342 -16.65 4.80 -11.68
N MET A 343 -17.51 4.40 -10.73
CA MET A 343 -17.15 3.39 -9.73
C MET A 343 -16.93 2.00 -10.33
N ARG A 344 -17.67 1.61 -11.38
CA ARG A 344 -17.41 0.35 -12.12
C ARG A 344 -16.05 0.37 -12.81
N ARG A 345 -15.68 1.49 -13.44
CA ARG A 345 -14.36 1.66 -14.06
C ARG A 345 -13.25 1.60 -12.99
N LEU A 346 -13.45 2.29 -11.88
CA LEU A 346 -12.50 2.28 -10.77
C LEU A 346 -12.32 0.89 -10.15
N LEU A 347 -13.39 0.08 -10.06
CA LEU A 347 -13.28 -1.33 -9.66
C LEU A 347 -12.41 -2.10 -10.64
N ALA A 348 -12.67 -1.99 -11.95
CA ALA A 348 -11.89 -2.70 -12.96
C ALA A 348 -10.39 -2.34 -12.88
N ASP A 349 -10.05 -1.05 -12.76
CA ASP A 349 -8.65 -0.61 -12.59
C ASP A 349 -8.05 -1.16 -11.30
N THR A 350 -8.81 -1.13 -10.19
CA THR A 350 -8.43 -1.71 -8.91
C THR A 350 -8.06 -3.19 -9.02
N LEU A 351 -8.88 -3.98 -9.72
CA LEU A 351 -8.65 -5.42 -9.91
C LEU A 351 -7.45 -5.68 -10.84
N GLY A 352 -7.27 -4.86 -11.87
CA GLY A 352 -6.10 -4.92 -12.74
C GLY A 352 -4.79 -4.69 -11.96
N PHE A 353 -4.72 -3.61 -11.18
CA PHE A 353 -3.56 -3.35 -10.32
C PHE A 353 -3.37 -4.40 -9.23
N ALA A 354 -4.46 -4.95 -8.69
CA ALA A 354 -4.38 -6.06 -7.74
C ALA A 354 -3.71 -7.28 -8.36
N GLY A 355 -4.09 -7.66 -9.59
CA GLY A 355 -3.47 -8.75 -10.33
C GLY A 355 -1.96 -8.53 -10.57
N CYS A 356 -1.55 -7.36 -11.06
CA CYS A 356 -0.12 -7.04 -11.23
C CYS A 356 0.65 -7.12 -9.90
N LYS A 357 0.08 -6.59 -8.81
CA LYS A 357 0.71 -6.62 -7.49
C LYS A 357 0.77 -8.02 -6.89
N MET A 358 -0.21 -8.89 -7.14
CA MET A 358 -0.12 -10.29 -6.74
C MET A 358 1.00 -11.00 -7.51
N ILE A 359 1.03 -10.88 -8.85
CA ILE A 359 2.07 -11.49 -9.70
C ILE A 359 3.47 -11.08 -9.24
N ARG A 360 3.74 -9.78 -9.11
CA ARG A 360 5.07 -9.29 -8.73
C ARG A 360 5.51 -9.76 -7.34
N ARG A 361 4.59 -10.06 -6.43
CA ARG A 361 4.93 -10.59 -5.09
C ARG A 361 5.25 -12.08 -5.09
N ILE A 362 4.73 -12.84 -6.06
CA ILE A 362 5.08 -14.26 -6.25
C ILE A 362 6.41 -14.37 -6.96
N VAL A 363 6.57 -13.66 -8.08
CA VAL A 363 7.66 -13.93 -9.03
C VAL A 363 8.78 -12.87 -8.99
N GLY A 364 8.46 -11.63 -8.62
CA GLY A 364 9.43 -10.54 -8.61
C GLY A 364 10.39 -10.55 -7.41
N MET A 365 11.25 -9.53 -7.39
CA MET A 365 12.31 -9.34 -6.39
C MET A 365 11.77 -9.23 -4.95
N ALA A 366 10.79 -8.34 -4.73
CA ALA A 366 10.26 -8.05 -3.40
C ALA A 366 9.02 -8.90 -3.10
N LYS A 367 9.22 -10.00 -2.37
CA LYS A 367 8.16 -10.97 -2.01
C LYS A 367 7.35 -10.56 -0.77
N VAL A 368 6.41 -11.40 -0.36
CA VAL A 368 5.59 -11.23 0.86
C VAL A 368 5.82 -12.35 1.88
N ALA A 369 5.93 -11.98 3.15
CA ALA A 369 6.25 -12.89 4.26
C ALA A 369 5.17 -13.96 4.50
N GLU A 370 3.91 -13.66 4.17
CA GLU A 370 2.79 -14.61 4.22
C GLU A 370 3.09 -15.90 3.43
N ILE A 371 3.84 -15.78 2.33
CA ILE A 371 4.16 -16.89 1.43
C ILE A 371 5.60 -17.35 1.61
N THR A 372 6.57 -16.44 1.76
CA THR A 372 7.99 -16.85 1.84
C THR A 372 8.35 -17.59 3.12
N ARG A 373 7.60 -17.38 4.22
CA ARG A 373 7.79 -18.11 5.49
C ARG A 373 7.23 -19.54 5.48
N ILE A 374 6.56 -19.95 4.40
CA ILE A 374 6.11 -21.33 4.22
C ILE A 374 7.33 -22.21 3.95
N ALA A 375 7.67 -23.07 4.93
CA ALA A 375 8.88 -23.89 4.90
C ALA A 375 8.79 -25.08 3.91
N ASP A 376 7.60 -25.68 3.77
CA ASP A 376 7.35 -26.74 2.79
C ASP A 376 7.29 -26.14 1.38
N ALA A 377 8.29 -26.47 0.57
CA ALA A 377 8.44 -25.95 -0.78
C ALA A 377 7.28 -26.34 -1.71
N ASP A 378 6.72 -27.54 -1.55
CA ASP A 378 5.62 -28.03 -2.39
C ASP A 378 4.30 -27.38 -1.99
N ALA A 379 4.06 -27.23 -0.69
CA ALA A 379 2.91 -26.47 -0.19
C ALA A 379 2.98 -25.00 -0.62
N ARG A 380 4.16 -24.39 -0.52
CA ARG A 380 4.39 -23.02 -1.00
C ARG A 380 4.10 -22.90 -2.49
N ALA A 381 4.63 -23.80 -3.32
CA ALA A 381 4.42 -23.78 -4.77
C ALA A 381 2.93 -23.91 -5.14
N ARG A 382 2.16 -24.78 -4.47
CA ARG A 382 0.71 -24.89 -4.68
C ARG A 382 -0.01 -23.58 -4.36
N ILE A 383 0.35 -22.91 -3.27
CA ILE A 383 -0.21 -21.61 -2.89
C ILE A 383 0.20 -20.52 -3.89
N GLU A 384 1.47 -20.47 -4.29
CA GLU A 384 1.98 -19.53 -5.31
C GLU A 384 1.22 -19.68 -6.64
N VAL A 385 0.93 -20.91 -7.09
CA VAL A 385 0.12 -21.18 -8.28
C VAL A 385 -1.31 -20.67 -8.14
N ARG A 386 -1.97 -20.86 -6.98
CA ARG A 386 -3.31 -20.31 -6.74
C ARG A 386 -3.31 -18.78 -6.78
N CYS A 387 -2.32 -18.15 -6.17
CA CYS A 387 -2.14 -16.71 -6.22
C CYS A 387 -1.99 -16.21 -7.66
N LEU A 388 -1.18 -16.88 -8.49
CA LEU A 388 -1.02 -16.53 -9.91
C LEU A 388 -2.30 -16.72 -10.72
N ARG A 389 -3.05 -17.81 -10.50
CA ARG A 389 -4.36 -18.04 -11.15
C ARG A 389 -5.36 -16.95 -10.81
N CYS A 390 -5.45 -16.58 -9.52
CA CYS A 390 -6.33 -15.50 -9.08
C CYS A 390 -5.90 -14.17 -9.69
N ALA A 391 -4.61 -13.87 -9.64
CA ALA A 391 -4.07 -12.63 -10.19
C ALA A 391 -4.32 -12.46 -11.70
N GLU A 392 -4.14 -13.53 -12.47
CA GLU A 392 -4.46 -13.55 -13.90
C GLU A 392 -5.96 -13.34 -14.15
N ALA A 393 -6.82 -14.04 -13.40
CA ALA A 393 -8.27 -13.89 -13.53
C ALA A 393 -8.74 -12.47 -13.20
N LEU A 394 -8.18 -11.84 -12.16
CA LEU A 394 -8.43 -10.43 -11.84
C LEU A 394 -7.92 -9.50 -12.92
N LEU A 395 -6.69 -9.70 -13.40
CA LEU A 395 -6.06 -8.81 -14.37
C LEU A 395 -6.74 -8.86 -15.74
N VAL A 396 -6.94 -10.07 -16.28
CA VAL A 396 -7.52 -10.29 -17.61
C VAL A 396 -9.04 -10.11 -17.58
N GLY A 397 -9.71 -10.59 -16.52
CA GLY A 397 -11.17 -10.57 -16.37
C GLY A 397 -11.73 -9.33 -15.66
N ARG A 398 -10.91 -8.33 -15.33
CA ARG A 398 -11.31 -7.14 -14.53
C ARG A 398 -12.61 -6.46 -14.97
N ALA A 399 -12.88 -6.41 -16.27
CA ALA A 399 -14.06 -5.73 -16.82
C ALA A 399 -15.36 -6.54 -16.68
N SER A 400 -15.27 -7.86 -16.53
CA SER A 400 -16.44 -8.74 -16.34
C SER A 400 -16.80 -8.95 -14.87
N LEU A 401 -15.90 -8.61 -13.95
CA LEU A 401 -16.13 -8.64 -12.51
C LEU A 401 -16.85 -7.35 -12.11
N GLY A 402 -18.19 -7.43 -12.02
CA GLY A 402 -19.08 -6.28 -11.84
C GLY A 402 -19.15 -5.76 -10.40
N ASP A 403 -18.78 -6.58 -9.42
CA ASP A 403 -18.77 -6.25 -7.99
C ASP A 403 -17.67 -7.01 -7.24
N ILE A 404 -17.49 -6.67 -5.96
CA ILE A 404 -16.42 -7.25 -5.13
C ILE A 404 -16.77 -8.65 -4.60
N GLU A 405 -18.06 -8.98 -4.54
CA GLU A 405 -18.58 -10.27 -4.16
C GLU A 405 -18.18 -11.35 -5.18
N GLN A 406 -18.20 -11.02 -6.48
CA GLN A 406 -17.70 -11.88 -7.54
C GLN A 406 -16.21 -12.20 -7.38
N VAL A 407 -15.41 -11.26 -6.86
CA VAL A 407 -13.99 -11.51 -6.53
C VAL A 407 -13.85 -12.49 -5.38
N ALA A 408 -14.69 -12.36 -4.35
CA ALA A 408 -14.71 -13.31 -3.23
C ALA A 408 -15.14 -14.72 -3.67
N LEU A 409 -16.14 -14.82 -4.57
CA LEU A 409 -16.55 -16.10 -5.16
C LEU A 409 -15.42 -16.74 -5.98
N LEU A 410 -14.77 -15.97 -6.86
CA LEU A 410 -13.61 -16.40 -7.63
C LEU A 410 -12.49 -16.94 -6.73
N ALA A 411 -12.18 -16.24 -5.63
CA ALA A 411 -11.15 -16.69 -4.68
C ALA A 411 -11.53 -18.03 -4.01
N ARG A 412 -12.80 -18.21 -3.62
CA ARG A 412 -13.33 -19.46 -3.05
C ARG A 412 -13.26 -20.62 -4.04
N ASP A 413 -13.60 -20.38 -5.29
CA ASP A 413 -13.58 -21.42 -6.33
C ASP A 413 -12.15 -21.89 -6.62
N ILE A 414 -11.21 -20.94 -6.78
CA ILE A 414 -9.77 -21.27 -6.95
C ILE A 414 -9.24 -22.05 -5.74
N GLN A 415 -9.68 -21.71 -4.53
CA GLN A 415 -9.30 -22.38 -3.30
C GLN A 415 -9.82 -23.83 -3.22
N ARG A 416 -10.97 -24.13 -3.84
CA ARG A 416 -11.57 -25.48 -3.89
C ARG A 416 -10.95 -26.36 -4.98
N ASP A 417 -10.74 -25.81 -6.18
CA ASP A 417 -10.26 -26.53 -7.38
C ASP A 417 -8.97 -27.34 -7.19
N THR A 418 -8.13 -26.95 -6.22
CA THR A 418 -6.82 -27.56 -5.95
C THR A 418 -6.79 -28.39 -4.67
N ALA A 419 -7.94 -28.72 -4.08
CA ALA A 419 -8.05 -29.77 -3.07
C ALA A 419 -8.21 -31.18 -3.69
N THR A 420 -8.46 -31.24 -5.01
CA THR A 420 -8.77 -32.45 -5.80
C THR A 420 -7.67 -32.86 -6.79
N MET A 421 -6.51 -32.21 -6.76
CA MET A 421 -5.25 -32.64 -7.40
C MET A 421 -4.18 -32.74 -6.33
#